data_AF-F0W6W7-F1
#
_entry.id   AF-F0W6W7-F1
#
_cell.length_a   1.000
_cell.length_b   1.000
_cell.length_c   1.000
_cell.angle_alpha   90.00
_cell.angle_beta   90.00
_cell.angle_gamma   90.00
#
_symmetry.space_group_name_H-M   'P 1'
#
loop_
_entity.id
_entity.type
_entity.pdbx_description
1 polymer ?
#
loop_
_entity_poly.entity_id
_entity_poly.type
_entity_poly.pdbx_seq_one_letter_code
_entity_poly.pdbx_strand_id
1 'polypeptide(L)'
;MNRVIVHGAVFCVEGTPCHGTDKGVCPQEQESLPYGSYCDIVDESYQCIAYDKTLSVDSFCIGSPYGERVVEVLNVGFFCANESVCGGNEDGNCPISQPGLNEDAFCDRIDEFGSLGCVPNDYQG
;
A
#
# COMPACT_ATOMS: atom_id res chain seq x y z
N MET A 1 20.84 5.25 -0.28
CA MET A 1 19.90 4.20 0.16
C MET A 1 18.59 4.48 -0.54
N ASN A 2 18.08 3.51 -1.31
CA ASN A 2 16.89 3.71 -2.14
C ASN A 2 15.63 3.37 -1.35
N ARG A 3 14.48 3.89 -1.77
CA ARG A 3 13.18 3.67 -1.12
C ARG A 3 12.25 2.95 -2.09
N VAL A 4 11.47 2.01 -1.58
CA VAL A 4 10.50 1.22 -2.36
C VAL A 4 9.23 1.05 -1.54
N ILE A 5 8.09 0.99 -2.23
CA ILE A 5 6.81 0.67 -1.62
C ILE A 5 6.64 -0.85 -1.60
N VAL A 6 6.38 -1.40 -0.41
CA VAL A 6 5.98 -2.80 -0.23
C VAL A 6 4.65 -2.79 0.50
N HIS A 7 3.60 -3.24 -0.19
CA HIS A 7 2.24 -3.23 0.36
C HIS A 7 1.89 -1.85 0.93
N GLY A 8 2.18 -0.77 0.21
CA GLY A 8 1.89 0.60 0.65
C GLY A 8 2.95 1.29 1.52
N ALA A 9 3.61 0.55 2.41
CA ALA A 9 4.62 1.14 3.28
C ALA A 9 5.98 1.35 2.57
N VAL A 10 6.67 2.44 2.90
CA VAL A 10 7.97 2.79 2.33
C VAL A 10 9.11 2.15 3.14
N PHE A 11 9.91 1.33 2.46
CA PHE A 11 11.05 0.65 3.06
C PHE A 11 12.36 1.02 2.39
N CYS A 12 13.43 0.94 3.16
CA CYS A 12 14.77 1.16 2.64
C CYS A 12 15.29 -0.12 1.96
N VAL A 13 15.94 0.06 0.81
CA VAL A 13 16.62 -1.00 0.07
C VAL A 13 18.02 -0.56 -0.34
N GLU A 14 18.97 -1.48 -0.21
CA GLU A 14 20.35 -1.29 -0.66
C GLU A 14 20.55 -1.91 -2.04
N GLY A 15 20.78 -1.08 -3.06
CA GLY A 15 20.93 -1.51 -4.46
C GLY A 15 19.83 -0.94 -5.35
N THR A 16 19.87 -1.26 -6.64
CA THR A 16 18.85 -0.80 -7.60
C THR A 16 17.50 -1.45 -7.27
N PRO A 17 16.46 -0.66 -6.94
CA PRO A 17 15.18 -1.21 -6.51
C PRO A 17 14.51 -2.05 -7.61
N CYS A 18 13.78 -3.07 -7.20
CA CYS A 18 12.84 -3.78 -8.07
C CYS A 18 11.66 -2.85 -8.36
N HIS A 19 11.56 -2.40 -9.61
CA HIS A 19 10.51 -1.47 -10.05
C HIS A 19 10.43 -1.45 -11.59
N GLY A 20 9.21 -1.41 -12.14
CA GLY A 20 9.00 -1.20 -13.57
C GLY A 20 9.53 -2.38 -14.39
N THR A 21 10.57 -2.15 -15.18
CA THR A 21 11.22 -3.20 -15.99
C THR A 21 12.43 -3.83 -15.32
N ASP A 22 12.83 -3.34 -14.15
CA ASP A 22 14.05 -3.76 -13.46
C ASP A 22 13.73 -4.77 -12.35
N LYS A 23 14.30 -5.97 -12.47
CA LYS A 23 14.18 -7.03 -11.46
C LYS A 23 14.84 -6.67 -10.11
N GLY A 24 15.78 -5.70 -10.13
CA GLY A 24 16.38 -5.04 -8.96
C GLY A 24 16.57 -5.88 -7.69
N VAL A 25 16.42 -5.21 -6.55
CA VAL A 25 16.43 -5.79 -5.20
C VAL A 25 15.26 -5.26 -4.39
N CYS A 26 14.82 -6.04 -3.42
CA CYS A 26 13.73 -5.66 -2.52
C CYS A 26 14.21 -5.53 -1.06
N PRO A 27 13.53 -4.69 -0.26
CA PRO A 27 13.78 -4.53 1.16
C PRO A 27 13.91 -5.88 1.89
N GLN A 28 15.03 -6.04 2.59
CA GLN A 28 15.21 -7.14 3.54
C GLN A 28 14.48 -6.84 4.85
N GLU A 29 14.56 -7.77 5.81
CA GLU A 29 13.95 -7.64 7.12
C GLU A 29 14.34 -6.31 7.80
N GLN A 30 13.33 -5.56 8.24
CA GLN A 30 13.50 -4.30 8.98
C GLN A 30 12.26 -4.01 9.85
N GLU A 31 12.28 -2.92 10.62
CA GLU A 31 11.12 -2.49 11.39
C GLU A 31 9.90 -2.34 10.46
N SER A 32 8.76 -2.89 10.87
CA SER A 32 7.53 -2.97 10.07
C SER A 32 7.59 -3.83 8.80
N LEU A 33 8.68 -4.56 8.54
CA LEU A 33 8.78 -5.62 7.50
C LEU A 33 9.65 -6.78 8.02
N PRO A 34 9.17 -7.56 9.01
CA PRO A 34 10.00 -8.53 9.73
C PRO A 34 10.46 -9.73 8.91
N TYR A 35 9.87 -9.94 7.72
CA TYR A 35 10.22 -11.05 6.82
C TYR A 35 10.84 -10.57 5.50
N GLY A 36 11.02 -9.26 5.33
CA GLY A 36 11.47 -8.68 4.07
C GLY A 36 10.45 -8.84 2.94
N SER A 37 10.93 -8.65 1.72
CA SER A 37 10.16 -8.72 0.48
C SER A 37 10.97 -9.31 -0.66
N TYR A 38 10.29 -9.70 -1.73
CA TYR A 38 10.86 -10.25 -2.94
C TYR A 38 10.33 -9.54 -4.17
N CYS A 39 11.13 -9.57 -5.24
CA CYS A 39 10.74 -8.97 -6.51
C CYS A 39 9.93 -9.95 -7.34
N ASP A 40 8.74 -9.53 -7.76
CA ASP A 40 7.89 -10.28 -8.68
C ASP A 40 7.15 -9.34 -9.63
N ILE A 41 6.47 -9.89 -10.62
CA ILE A 41 5.69 -9.13 -11.60
C ILE A 41 4.24 -8.98 -11.10
N VAL A 42 3.79 -7.74 -11.00
CA VAL A 42 2.40 -7.34 -10.71
C VAL A 42 1.95 -6.40 -11.84
N ASP A 43 0.89 -6.78 -12.54
CA ASP A 43 0.34 -6.04 -13.70
C ASP A 43 1.41 -5.63 -14.72
N GLU A 44 2.20 -6.60 -15.17
CA GLU A 44 3.28 -6.45 -16.16
C GLU A 44 4.49 -5.60 -15.71
N SER A 45 4.54 -5.20 -14.43
CA SER A 45 5.62 -4.41 -13.83
C SER A 45 6.26 -5.13 -12.65
N TYR A 46 7.59 -5.04 -12.51
CA TYR A 46 8.31 -5.52 -11.33
C TYR A 46 7.96 -4.67 -10.11
N GLN A 47 7.58 -5.33 -9.01
CA GLN A 47 7.26 -4.72 -7.73
C GLN A 47 7.77 -5.59 -6.56
N CYS A 48 8.00 -4.96 -5.41
CA CYS A 48 8.38 -5.68 -4.21
C CYS A 48 7.14 -6.16 -3.44
N ILE A 49 7.04 -7.48 -3.28
CA ILE A 49 5.97 -8.19 -2.57
C ILE A 49 6.52 -8.69 -1.23
N ALA A 50 5.80 -8.51 -0.13
CA ALA A 50 6.25 -8.99 1.17
C ALA A 50 6.36 -10.53 1.19
N TYR A 51 7.39 -11.08 1.85
CA TYR A 51 7.43 -12.52 2.12
C TYR A 51 6.32 -12.87 3.10
N ASP A 52 5.27 -13.50 2.61
CA ASP A 52 4.09 -13.81 3.38
C ASP A 52 4.35 -14.90 4.43
N LYS A 53 3.52 -14.91 5.48
CA LYS A 53 3.08 -16.20 6.02
C LYS A 53 1.61 -16.26 6.44
N THR A 54 0.94 -15.13 6.66
CA THR A 54 -0.49 -14.99 7.05
C THR A 54 -0.99 -13.55 6.91
N LEU A 55 -0.30 -12.69 6.17
CA LEU A 55 -0.64 -11.29 5.94
C LEU A 55 -1.18 -11.15 4.52
N SER A 56 -2.22 -11.92 4.18
CA SER A 56 -3.19 -11.30 3.28
C SER A 56 -3.73 -10.14 4.08
N VAL A 57 -3.36 -8.94 3.68
CA VAL A 57 -3.96 -7.72 4.18
C VAL A 57 -5.49 -7.88 4.06
N ASP A 58 -6.00 -8.59 3.06
CA ASP A 58 -7.40 -9.03 3.00
C ASP A 58 -7.95 -9.80 4.23
N SER A 59 -7.16 -10.63 4.93
CA SER A 59 -7.62 -11.33 6.15
C SER A 59 -7.86 -10.39 7.34
N PHE A 60 -7.18 -9.23 7.37
CA PHE A 60 -7.44 -8.19 8.36
C PHE A 60 -8.87 -7.65 8.27
N CYS A 61 -9.45 -7.67 7.06
CA CYS A 61 -10.77 -7.14 6.77
C CYS A 61 -11.86 -8.21 6.66
N ILE A 62 -11.54 -9.50 6.81
CA ILE A 62 -12.57 -10.56 6.79
C ILE A 62 -13.54 -10.36 7.97
N GLY A 63 -14.81 -10.12 7.65
CA GLY A 63 -15.86 -9.86 8.63
C GLY A 63 -15.78 -8.48 9.29
N SER A 64 -14.92 -7.60 8.79
CA SER A 64 -14.88 -6.20 9.22
C SER A 64 -16.15 -5.48 8.78
N PRO A 65 -16.78 -4.67 9.65
CA PRO A 65 -17.93 -3.85 9.25
C PRO A 65 -17.54 -2.66 8.35
N TYR A 66 -16.23 -2.44 8.13
CA TYR A 66 -15.68 -1.32 7.36
C TYR A 66 -15.31 -1.72 5.92
N GLY A 67 -15.47 -3.00 5.56
CA GLY A 67 -15.25 -3.54 4.23
C GLY A 67 -14.27 -4.72 4.24
N GLU A 68 -14.13 -5.38 3.08
CA GLU A 68 -13.37 -6.64 2.96
C GLU A 68 -11.98 -6.46 2.34
N ARG A 69 -11.65 -5.24 1.87
CA ARG A 69 -10.35 -4.92 1.28
C ARG A 69 -9.53 -4.07 2.22
N VAL A 70 -8.26 -4.40 2.34
CA VAL A 70 -7.31 -3.48 2.94
C VAL A 70 -6.86 -2.46 1.92
N VAL A 71 -6.91 -1.21 2.35
CA VAL A 71 -6.45 -0.05 1.62
C VAL A 71 -5.53 0.74 2.53
N GLU A 72 -4.45 1.27 1.96
CA GLU A 72 -3.57 2.19 2.66
C GLU A 72 -4.10 3.61 2.55
N VAL A 73 -4.14 4.31 3.68
CA VAL A 73 -4.28 5.77 3.73
C VAL A 73 -2.88 6.36 3.88
N LEU A 74 -2.47 7.16 2.89
CA LEU A 74 -1.14 7.72 2.77
C LEU A 74 -0.67 8.39 4.07
N ASN A 75 0.50 7.99 4.56
CA ASN A 75 1.12 8.48 5.81
C ASN A 75 0.29 8.24 7.09
N VAL A 76 -0.80 7.45 7.03
CA VAL A 76 -1.62 7.11 8.20
C VAL A 76 -1.50 5.61 8.53
N GLY A 77 -1.73 4.74 7.55
CA GLY A 77 -1.64 3.28 7.73
C GLY A 77 -2.69 2.49 6.95
N PHE A 78 -2.91 1.23 7.35
CA PHE A 78 -3.80 0.29 6.66
C PHE A 78 -5.15 0.18 7.35
N PHE A 79 -6.21 0.24 6.55
CA PHE A 79 -7.58 0.21 7.02
C PHE A 79 -8.48 -0.57 6.06
N CYS A 80 -9.66 -0.93 6.53
CA CYS A 80 -10.63 -1.63 5.70
C CYS A 80 -11.50 -0.64 4.90
N ALA A 81 -11.72 -0.97 3.64
CA ALA A 81 -12.65 -0.30 2.74
C ALA A 81 -13.49 -1.33 1.96
N ASN A 82 -14.63 -0.88 1.47
CA ASN A 82 -15.47 -1.69 0.59
C ASN A 82 -14.90 -1.71 -0.83
N GLU A 83 -15.10 -2.81 -1.57
CA GLU A 83 -14.86 -2.85 -3.01
C GLU A 83 -15.80 -1.89 -3.76
N SER A 84 -15.45 -1.32 -4.92
CA SER A 84 -14.12 -1.27 -5.55
C SER A 84 -13.25 -0.18 -4.92
N VAL A 85 -11.97 -0.43 -4.69
CA VAL A 85 -11.08 0.48 -3.94
C VAL A 85 -10.36 1.47 -4.86
N CYS A 86 -10.07 2.67 -4.33
CA CYS A 86 -9.25 3.67 -5.01
C CYS A 86 -7.81 3.17 -5.20
N GLY A 87 -7.26 3.29 -6.41
CA GLY A 87 -5.88 2.90 -6.66
C GLY A 87 -5.44 3.00 -8.12
N GLY A 88 -4.18 3.35 -8.37
CA GLY A 88 -3.61 3.39 -9.71
C GLY A 88 -4.24 4.49 -10.56
N ASN A 89 -5.15 4.13 -11.47
CA ASN A 89 -5.92 5.09 -12.28
C ASN A 89 -7.43 4.99 -12.02
N GLU A 90 -7.83 4.20 -11.03
CA GLU A 90 -9.22 3.93 -10.71
C GLU A 90 -9.67 4.78 -9.51
N ASP A 91 -10.68 5.62 -9.74
CA ASP A 91 -11.42 6.27 -8.67
C ASP A 91 -12.31 5.23 -7.99
N GLY A 92 -12.38 5.27 -6.66
CA GLY A 92 -13.00 4.22 -5.88
C GLY A 92 -13.12 4.55 -4.41
N ASN A 93 -13.53 3.55 -3.63
CA ASN A 93 -13.75 3.70 -2.21
C ASN A 93 -12.43 3.82 -1.45
N CYS A 94 -12.46 4.67 -0.43
CA CYS A 94 -11.42 4.77 0.59
C CYS A 94 -11.98 4.39 1.97
N PRO A 95 -11.10 4.03 2.92
CA PRO A 95 -11.51 3.73 4.28
C PRO A 95 -12.30 4.87 4.92
N ILE A 96 -13.44 4.54 5.52
CA ILE A 96 -14.19 5.44 6.39
C ILE A 96 -13.63 5.38 7.82
N SER A 97 -14.03 6.34 8.65
CA SER A 97 -13.64 6.43 10.05
C SER A 97 -13.87 5.10 10.77
N GLN A 98 -12.79 4.62 11.39
CA GLN A 98 -12.71 3.33 12.07
C GLN A 98 -11.58 3.40 13.11
N PRO A 99 -11.43 2.40 14.00
CA PRO A 99 -10.34 2.41 14.97
C PRO A 99 -8.97 2.62 14.31
N GLY A 100 -8.28 3.70 14.68
CA GLY A 100 -6.99 4.10 14.10
C GLY A 100 -7.07 5.12 12.96
N LEU A 101 -8.27 5.38 12.42
CA LEU A 101 -8.55 6.39 11.40
C LEU A 101 -9.64 7.35 11.90
N ASN A 102 -9.20 8.51 12.42
CA ASN A 102 -10.08 9.46 13.10
C ASN A 102 -11.08 10.15 12.18
N GLU A 103 -10.80 10.20 10.88
CA GLU A 103 -11.63 10.83 9.84
C GLU A 103 -11.61 9.99 8.56
N ASP A 104 -12.65 10.09 7.74
CA ASP A 104 -12.71 9.40 6.45
C ASP A 104 -11.50 9.78 5.57
N ALA A 105 -11.02 8.82 4.77
CA ALA A 105 -10.03 9.05 3.74
C ALA A 105 -10.70 9.28 2.38
N PHE A 106 -9.97 9.91 1.46
CA PHE A 106 -10.50 10.30 0.16
C PHE A 106 -9.60 9.81 -0.96
N CYS A 107 -10.19 9.48 -2.09
CA CYS A 107 -9.43 9.13 -3.28
C CYS A 107 -8.91 10.42 -3.92
N ASP A 108 -7.60 10.59 -3.96
CA ASP A 108 -6.96 11.72 -4.63
C ASP A 108 -5.68 11.30 -5.33
N ARG A 109 -5.20 12.16 -6.24
CA ARG A 109 -3.95 11.95 -6.95
C ARG A 109 -2.79 12.27 -6.02
N ILE A 110 -1.91 11.28 -5.85
CA ILE A 110 -0.66 11.44 -5.12
C ILE A 110 0.41 11.86 -6.14
N ASP A 111 0.73 13.15 -6.19
CA ASP A 111 1.61 13.75 -7.19
C ASP A 111 3.02 13.11 -7.22
N GLU A 112 3.53 12.69 -6.05
CA GLU A 112 4.81 11.97 -5.94
C GLU A 112 4.84 10.68 -6.78
N PHE A 113 3.70 9.99 -6.91
CA PHE A 113 3.60 8.69 -7.59
C PHE A 113 2.82 8.74 -8.90
N GLY A 114 2.14 9.84 -9.19
CA GLY A 114 1.35 10.01 -10.42
C GLY A 114 0.14 9.07 -10.51
N SER A 115 -0.35 8.55 -9.38
CA SER A 115 -1.46 7.61 -9.28
C SER A 115 -2.51 8.08 -8.26
N LEU A 116 -3.74 7.57 -8.39
CA LEU A 116 -4.77 7.67 -7.36
C LEU A 116 -4.42 6.78 -6.17
N GLY A 117 -4.71 7.26 -4.97
CA GLY A 117 -4.62 6.52 -3.71
C GLY A 117 -5.46 7.19 -2.63
N CYS A 118 -5.65 6.50 -1.51
CA CYS A 118 -6.40 7.06 -0.40
C CYS A 118 -5.52 7.99 0.43
N VAL A 119 -6.00 9.21 0.65
CA VAL A 119 -5.28 10.25 1.39
C VAL A 119 -6.12 10.74 2.57
N PRO A 120 -5.49 11.25 3.65
CA PRO A 120 -6.22 11.86 4.75
C PRO A 120 -6.87 13.18 4.32
N ASN A 121 -7.86 13.61 5.10
CA ASN A 121 -8.70 14.78 4.85
C ASN A 121 -7.91 16.12 4.75
N ASP A 122 -6.72 16.18 5.35
CA ASP A 122 -5.82 17.34 5.36
C ASP A 122 -4.71 17.26 4.30
N TYR A 123 -4.74 16.24 3.44
CA TYR A 123 -3.78 16.09 2.36
C TYR A 123 -3.85 17.28 1.39
N GLN A 124 -2.69 17.86 1.09
CA GLN A 124 -2.51 18.87 0.06
C GLN A 124 -1.57 18.25 -0.97
N GLY A 125 -2.15 17.81 -2.10
CA GLY A 125 -1.43 17.19 -3.22
C GLY A 125 -0.22 17.98 -3.69
#